data_AF-A0A2D4K8V4-F1
#
_entry.id   AF-A0A2D4K8V4-F1
#
_cell.length_a   1.000
_cell.length_b   1.000
_cell.length_c   1.000
_cell.angle_alpha   90.00
_cell.angle_beta   90.00
_cell.angle_gamma   90.00
#
_symmetry.space_group_name_H-M   'P 1'
#
loop_
_entity.id
_entity.type
_entity.pdbx_description
1 polymer ?
#
loop_
_entity_poly.entity_id
_entity_poly.type
_entity_poly.pdbx_seq_one_letter_code
_entity_poly.pdbx_strand_id
1 'polypeptide(L)'
;AVHKTRKLLQEAGHTLVPFNPPSVDYFIDEIYLKGAFGDGGSSLLALFQKDIVDPALKEQVKILKIPTVVKKVLAKFIKIWIPRQAGQLNALCGVRNVKDLWDTHKELMVYQKKFIEHWKKDKLDVVLCPVLGPAFFLGYPSKILGAISSTML
;
A
#
# COMPACT_ATOMS: atom_id res chain seq x y z
N ALA A 1 6.06 19.08 -9.62
CA ALA A 1 4.84 18.97 -10.47
C ALA A 1 3.60 19.50 -9.74
N VAL A 2 3.11 18.84 -8.68
CA VAL A 2 1.86 19.20 -7.96
C VAL A 2 1.77 20.68 -7.57
N HIS A 3 2.82 21.26 -6.96
CA HIS A 3 2.83 22.68 -6.59
C HIS A 3 2.62 23.63 -7.79
N LYS A 4 3.21 23.31 -8.95
CA LYS A 4 3.05 24.11 -10.17
C LYS A 4 1.62 23.98 -10.70
N THR A 5 1.09 22.75 -10.76
CA THR A 5 -0.29 22.48 -11.19
C THR A 5 -1.30 23.17 -10.27
N ARG A 6 -1.08 23.13 -8.94
CA ARG A 6 -1.89 23.84 -7.94
C ARG A 6 -1.98 25.34 -8.27
N LYS A 7 -0.82 25.98 -8.52
CA LYS A 7 -0.78 27.41 -8.86
C LYS A 7 -1.56 27.72 -10.15
N LEU A 8 -1.34 26.94 -11.20
CA LEU A 8 -2.04 27.12 -12.49
C LEU A 8 -3.56 26.93 -12.37
N LEU A 9 -4.01 25.96 -11.56
CA LEU A 9 -5.44 25.75 -11.31
C LEU A 9 -6.06 26.93 -10.54
N GLN A 10 -5.34 27.49 -9.56
CA GLN A 10 -5.79 28.69 -8.85
C GLN A 10 -5.88 29.91 -9.77
N GLU A 11 -4.90 30.11 -10.65
CA GLU A 11 -4.89 31.19 -11.66
C GLU A 11 -6.03 31.04 -12.67
N ALA A 12 -6.43 29.80 -13.00
CA ALA A 12 -7.58 29.50 -13.85
C ALA A 12 -8.94 29.63 -13.13
N GLY A 13 -8.96 30.05 -11.85
CA GLY A 13 -10.18 30.29 -11.09
C GLY A 13 -10.72 29.09 -10.32
N HIS A 14 -9.99 27.98 -10.24
CA HIS A 14 -10.38 26.84 -9.41
C HIS A 14 -10.05 27.07 -7.92
N THR A 15 -10.92 26.58 -7.04
CA THR A 15 -10.70 26.59 -5.59
C THR A 15 -9.91 25.36 -5.16
N LEU A 16 -8.78 25.58 -4.48
CA LEU A 16 -7.92 24.49 -4.00
C LEU A 16 -8.13 24.28 -2.50
N VAL A 17 -8.73 23.15 -2.15
CA VAL A 17 -9.00 22.74 -0.76
C VAL A 17 -7.97 21.69 -0.34
N PRO A 18 -7.25 21.88 0.78
CA PRO A 18 -6.40 20.84 1.34
C PRO A 18 -7.24 19.63 1.77
N PHE A 19 -6.94 18.45 1.23
CA PHE A 19 -7.61 17.20 1.56
C PHE A 19 -6.60 16.19 2.11
N ASN A 20 -6.86 15.65 3.29
CA ASN A 20 -6.02 14.62 3.90
C ASN A 20 -6.81 13.31 4.01
N PRO A 21 -6.48 12.28 3.21
CA PRO A 21 -7.14 11.00 3.27
C PRO A 21 -7.10 10.40 4.69
N PRO A 22 -8.20 9.76 5.16
CA PRO A 22 -8.25 9.21 6.50
C PRO A 22 -7.27 8.03 6.64
N SER A 23 -6.42 8.02 7.67
CA SER A 23 -5.67 6.82 8.10
C SER A 23 -4.92 6.04 6.99
N VAL A 24 -4.13 6.74 6.15
CA VAL A 24 -3.43 6.15 4.99
C VAL A 24 -2.56 4.94 5.37
N ASP A 25 -1.75 5.03 6.42
CA ASP A 25 -0.86 3.93 6.81
C ASP A 25 -1.64 2.65 7.17
N TYR A 26 -2.76 2.80 7.87
CA TYR A 26 -3.65 1.67 8.19
C TYR A 26 -4.26 1.08 6.92
N PHE A 27 -4.72 1.91 5.98
CA PHE A 27 -5.26 1.41 4.72
C PHE A 27 -4.21 0.63 3.92
N ILE A 28 -3.00 1.16 3.78
CA ILE A 28 -1.94 0.51 3.01
C ILE A 28 -1.55 -0.84 3.62
N ASP A 29 -1.28 -0.87 4.93
CA ASP A 29 -0.73 -2.08 5.57
C ASP A 29 -1.83 -3.09 5.90
N GLU A 30 -2.91 -2.68 6.59
CA GLU A 30 -3.90 -3.61 7.15
C GLU A 30 -5.04 -3.95 6.18
N ILE A 31 -5.36 -3.08 5.22
CA ILE A 31 -6.42 -3.32 4.23
C ILE A 31 -5.82 -3.80 2.90
N TYR A 32 -5.03 -2.95 2.24
CA TYR A 32 -4.54 -3.22 0.89
C TYR A 32 -3.52 -4.37 0.87
N LEU A 33 -2.38 -4.22 1.55
CA LEU A 33 -1.30 -5.21 1.49
C LEU A 33 -1.73 -6.54 2.11
N LYS A 34 -2.33 -6.50 3.30
CA LYS A 34 -2.81 -7.71 3.97
C LYS A 34 -3.91 -8.41 3.18
N GLY A 35 -4.80 -7.67 2.55
CA GLY A 35 -5.84 -8.20 1.66
C GLY A 35 -5.25 -8.83 0.38
N ALA A 36 -4.32 -8.12 -0.28
CA ALA A 36 -3.64 -8.59 -1.48
C ALA A 36 -2.80 -9.85 -1.23
N PHE A 37 -2.19 -9.95 -0.05
CA PHE A 37 -1.42 -11.11 0.41
C PHE A 37 -2.19 -11.94 1.44
N GLY A 38 -3.51 -12.09 1.28
CA GLY A 38 -4.38 -12.76 2.26
C GLY A 38 -3.91 -14.18 2.67
N ASP A 39 -3.28 -14.92 1.76
CA ASP A 39 -2.72 -16.26 2.00
C ASP A 39 -1.22 -16.25 2.34
N GLY A 40 -0.68 -15.08 2.71
CA GLY A 40 0.74 -14.86 2.99
C GLY A 40 1.63 -14.90 1.74
N GLY A 41 1.04 -14.87 0.54
CA GLY A 41 1.74 -14.98 -0.74
C GLY A 41 1.95 -16.41 -1.22
N SER A 42 1.30 -17.40 -0.61
CA SER A 42 1.49 -18.83 -0.92
C SER A 42 1.11 -19.15 -2.38
N SER A 43 -0.02 -18.64 -2.85
CA SER A 43 -0.49 -18.80 -4.23
C SER A 43 0.46 -18.14 -5.23
N LEU A 44 0.96 -16.95 -4.90
CA LEU A 44 1.94 -16.24 -5.73
C LEU A 44 3.29 -16.98 -5.79
N LEU A 45 3.76 -17.51 -4.65
CA LEU A 45 4.98 -18.31 -4.60
C LEU A 45 4.89 -19.62 -5.41
N ALA A 46 3.71 -20.25 -5.45
CA ALA A 46 3.49 -21.45 -6.25
C ALA A 46 3.64 -21.19 -7.75
N LEU A 47 3.36 -19.97 -8.23
CA LEU A 47 3.63 -19.57 -9.62
C LEU A 47 5.14 -19.47 -9.88
N PHE A 48 5.89 -18.84 -8.97
CA PHE A 48 7.34 -18.69 -9.09
C PHE A 48 8.14 -20.00 -8.94
N GLN A 49 7.56 -21.06 -8.38
CA GLN A 49 8.21 -22.37 -8.33
C GLN A 49 8.22 -23.08 -9.69
N LYS A 50 7.30 -22.70 -10.59
CA LYS A 50 7.14 -23.32 -11.91
C LYS A 50 7.91 -22.61 -13.01
N ASP A 51 8.61 -21.52 -12.70
CA ASP A 51 9.21 -20.63 -13.69
C ASP A 51 10.50 -19.96 -13.17
N ILE A 52 11.24 -19.32 -14.07
CA ILE A 52 12.42 -18.51 -13.73
C ILE A 52 11.95 -17.20 -13.09
N VAL A 53 12.46 -16.92 -11.89
CA VAL A 53 12.21 -15.64 -11.21
C VAL A 53 13.05 -14.55 -11.87
N ASP A 54 12.39 -13.54 -12.43
CA ASP A 54 13.07 -12.34 -12.95
C ASP A 54 13.99 -11.72 -11.88
N PRO A 55 15.25 -11.35 -12.22
CA PRO A 55 16.19 -10.76 -11.28
C PRO A 55 15.64 -9.54 -10.53
N ALA A 56 14.77 -8.74 -11.16
CA ALA A 56 14.12 -7.60 -10.54
C ALA A 56 13.19 -8.03 -9.40
N LEU A 57 12.53 -9.19 -9.47
CA LEU A 57 11.57 -9.66 -8.45
C LEU A 57 12.21 -10.51 -7.35
N LYS A 58 13.48 -10.90 -7.53
CA LYS A 58 14.19 -11.86 -6.68
C LYS A 58 14.12 -11.52 -5.18
N GLU A 59 14.29 -10.26 -4.81
CA GLU A 59 14.25 -9.85 -3.39
C GLU A 59 12.84 -9.94 -2.79
N GLN A 60 11.79 -9.60 -3.56
CA GLN A 60 10.41 -9.75 -3.09
C GLN A 60 10.05 -11.22 -2.89
N VAL A 61 10.42 -12.07 -3.85
CA VAL A 61 10.18 -13.52 -3.76
C VAL A 61 10.92 -14.11 -2.54
N LYS A 62 12.15 -13.66 -2.26
CA LYS A 62 12.87 -14.07 -1.05
C LYS A 62 12.11 -13.70 0.22
N ILE A 63 11.60 -12.46 0.33
CA ILE A 63 10.83 -12.01 1.50
C ILE A 63 9.57 -12.86 1.68
N LEU A 64 8.85 -13.14 0.60
CA LEU A 64 7.63 -13.96 0.66
C LEU A 64 7.92 -15.40 1.14
N LYS A 65 9.07 -15.98 0.74
CA LYS A 65 9.51 -17.33 1.16
C LYS A 65 9.86 -17.43 2.66
N ILE A 66 10.07 -16.32 3.35
CA ILE A 66 10.37 -16.34 4.79
C ILE A 66 9.13 -16.87 5.55
N PRO A 67 9.28 -17.86 6.45
CA PRO A 67 8.15 -18.37 7.24
C PRO A 67 7.44 -17.28 8.03
N THR A 68 6.11 -17.37 8.12
CA THR A 68 5.25 -16.36 8.76
C THR A 68 5.65 -16.04 10.20
N VAL A 69 6.08 -17.04 10.97
CA VAL A 69 6.55 -16.82 12.35
C VAL A 69 7.79 -15.93 12.38
N VAL A 70 8.75 -16.17 11.48
CA VAL A 70 9.98 -15.39 11.38
C VAL A 70 9.66 -13.95 10.95
N LYS A 71 8.79 -13.76 9.95
CA LYS A 71 8.31 -12.43 9.52
C LYS A 71 7.70 -11.65 10.69
N LYS A 72 6.83 -12.28 11.50
CA LYS A 72 6.18 -11.66 12.67
C LYS A 72 7.16 -11.26 13.76
N VAL A 73 8.13 -12.13 14.06
CA VAL A 73 9.17 -11.85 15.06
C VAL A 73 10.03 -10.68 14.59
N LEU A 74 10.50 -10.74 13.34
CA LEU A 74 11.31 -9.67 12.75
C LEU A 74 10.54 -8.33 12.74
N ALA A 75 9.26 -8.34 12.34
CA ALA A 75 8.40 -7.16 12.34
C ALA A 75 8.31 -6.52 13.73
N LYS A 76 8.16 -7.30 14.80
CA LYS A 76 8.14 -6.77 16.19
C LYS A 76 9.45 -6.10 16.57
N PHE A 77 10.60 -6.67 16.21
CA PHE A 77 11.92 -6.10 16.50
C PHE A 77 12.19 -4.82 15.72
N ILE A 78 11.92 -4.81 14.40
CA ILE A 78 12.21 -3.65 13.55
C ILE A 78 11.21 -2.50 13.74
N LYS A 79 10.04 -2.76 14.38
CA LYS A 79 9.01 -1.75 14.64
C LYS A 79 9.53 -0.51 15.37
N ILE A 80 10.52 -0.68 16.25
CA ILE A 80 11.11 0.42 17.04
C ILE A 80 11.83 1.43 16.13
N TRP A 81 12.51 0.95 15.08
CA TRP A 81 13.38 1.77 14.24
C TRP A 81 12.72 2.13 12.91
N ILE A 82 11.94 1.21 12.34
CA ILE A 82 11.36 1.33 10.99
C ILE A 82 9.91 0.82 11.01
N PRO A 83 8.98 1.57 11.63
CA PRO A 83 7.60 1.12 11.87
C PRO A 83 6.85 0.81 10.57
N ARG A 84 7.12 1.55 9.49
CA ARG A 84 6.51 1.32 8.17
C ARG A 84 6.91 -0.04 7.59
N GLN A 85 8.19 -0.37 7.59
CA GLN A 85 8.66 -1.68 7.10
C GLN A 85 8.14 -2.83 7.99
N ALA A 86 8.00 -2.58 9.30
CA ALA A 86 7.39 -3.53 10.21
C ALA A 86 5.92 -3.83 9.85
N GLY A 87 5.14 -2.79 9.56
CA GLY A 87 3.75 -2.90 9.13
C GLY A 87 3.61 -3.69 7.84
N GLN A 88 4.38 -3.32 6.81
CA GLN A 88 4.43 -4.05 5.54
C GLN A 88 4.83 -5.52 5.70
N LEU A 89 5.89 -5.81 6.48
CA LEU A 89 6.34 -7.18 6.72
C LEU A 89 5.29 -8.01 7.46
N ASN A 90 4.57 -7.39 8.40
CA ASN A 90 3.46 -8.03 9.09
C ASN A 90 2.25 -8.24 8.17
N ALA A 91 1.96 -7.31 7.26
CA ALA A 91 0.90 -7.44 6.26
C ALA A 91 1.17 -8.63 5.31
N LEU A 92 2.43 -8.84 4.91
CA LEU A 92 2.86 -10.01 4.11
C LEU A 92 2.74 -11.35 4.83
N CYS A 93 2.32 -11.37 6.10
CA CYS A 93 1.94 -12.60 6.79
C CYS A 93 0.53 -13.07 6.43
N GLY A 94 -0.26 -12.23 5.77
CA GLY A 94 -1.64 -12.51 5.39
C GLY A 94 -2.62 -12.58 6.56
N VAL A 95 -3.79 -13.15 6.27
CA VAL A 95 -4.84 -13.42 7.25
C VAL A 95 -4.74 -14.86 7.76
N ARG A 96 -5.36 -15.16 8.91
CA ARG A 96 -5.25 -16.49 9.52
C ARG A 96 -6.25 -17.48 8.95
N ASN A 97 -7.40 -16.99 8.54
CA ASN A 97 -8.53 -17.80 8.09
C ASN A 97 -9.46 -16.97 7.18
N VAL A 98 -10.44 -17.64 6.60
CA VAL A 98 -11.40 -17.04 5.67
C VAL A 98 -12.27 -15.97 6.34
N LYS A 99 -12.64 -16.14 7.62
CA LYS A 99 -13.41 -15.13 8.36
C LYS A 99 -12.61 -13.82 8.48
N ASP A 100 -11.32 -13.90 8.82
CA ASP A 100 -10.44 -12.73 8.89
C ASP A 100 -10.36 -12.03 7.51
N LEU A 101 -10.35 -12.78 6.40
CA LEU A 101 -10.39 -12.21 5.05
C LEU A 101 -11.69 -11.43 4.81
N TRP A 102 -12.85 -12.00 5.17
CA TRP A 102 -14.13 -11.33 5.06
C TRP A 102 -14.21 -10.09 5.95
N ASP A 103 -13.60 -10.14 7.14
CA ASP A 103 -13.53 -8.99 8.03
C ASP A 103 -12.66 -7.86 7.43
N THR A 104 -11.53 -8.18 6.78
CA THR A 104 -10.74 -7.19 6.00
C THR A 104 -11.55 -6.56 4.86
N HIS A 105 -12.40 -7.34 4.16
CA HIS A 105 -13.28 -6.79 3.12
C HIS A 105 -14.33 -5.83 3.69
N LYS A 106 -14.89 -6.14 4.87
CA LYS A 106 -15.81 -5.21 5.56
C LYS A 106 -15.08 -3.93 5.97
N GLU A 107 -13.86 -4.03 6.49
CA GLU A 107 -13.02 -2.88 6.84
C GLU A 107 -12.74 -2.00 5.62
N LEU A 108 -12.48 -2.59 4.44
CA LEU A 108 -12.36 -1.86 3.19
C LEU A 108 -13.63 -1.06 2.86
N MET A 109 -14.82 -1.66 2.96
CA MET A 109 -16.08 -0.96 2.69
C MET A 109 -16.32 0.20 3.68
N VAL A 110 -16.00 -0.01 4.95
CA VAL A 110 -16.07 1.04 5.98
C VAL A 110 -15.10 2.18 5.66
N TYR A 111 -13.88 1.85 5.24
CA TYR A 111 -12.88 2.84 4.85
C TYR A 111 -13.33 3.66 3.64
N GLN A 112 -13.83 3.00 2.58
CA GLN A 112 -14.36 3.67 1.39
C GLN A 112 -15.50 4.63 1.74
N LYS A 113 -16.42 4.20 2.61
CA LYS A 113 -17.49 5.07 3.10
C LYS A 113 -16.94 6.30 3.83
N LYS A 114 -15.99 6.13 4.76
CA LYS A 114 -15.33 7.25 5.47
C LYS A 114 -14.63 8.21 4.51
N PHE A 115 -13.93 7.68 3.51
CA PHE A 115 -13.24 8.47 2.49
C PHE A 115 -14.25 9.32 1.70
N ILE A 116 -15.34 8.71 1.22
CA ILE A 116 -16.40 9.41 0.47
C ILE A 116 -17.12 10.43 1.35
N GLU A 117 -17.36 10.14 2.62
CA GLU A 117 -17.97 11.09 3.56
C GLU A 117 -17.07 12.31 3.79
N HIS A 118 -15.76 12.12 3.96
CA HIS A 118 -14.79 13.22 4.09
C HIS A 118 -14.75 14.05 2.80
N TRP A 119 -14.70 13.39 1.64
CA TRP A 119 -14.76 14.04 0.32
C TRP A 119 -16.01 14.92 0.18
N LYS A 120 -17.18 14.37 0.52
CA LYS A 120 -18.46 15.09 0.44
C LYS A 120 -18.54 16.25 1.42
N LYS A 121 -18.01 16.07 2.64
CA LYS A 121 -17.94 17.12 3.66
C LYS A 121 -17.16 18.34 3.15
N ASP A 122 -16.04 18.09 2.48
CA ASP A 122 -15.18 19.14 1.90
C ASP A 122 -15.68 19.63 0.54
N LYS A 123 -16.79 19.06 0.03
CA LYS A 123 -17.42 19.41 -1.25
C LYS A 123 -16.44 19.37 -2.42
N LEU A 124 -15.60 18.34 -2.46
CA LEU A 124 -14.61 18.18 -3.52
C LEU A 124 -15.27 17.69 -4.81
N ASP A 125 -14.76 18.17 -5.94
CA ASP A 125 -15.14 17.65 -7.27
C ASP A 125 -14.11 16.64 -7.79
N VAL A 126 -12.83 16.90 -7.51
CA VAL A 126 -11.68 16.08 -7.92
C VAL A 126 -10.56 16.18 -6.87
N VAL A 127 -9.65 15.20 -6.86
CA VAL A 127 -8.43 15.22 -6.03
C VAL A 127 -7.19 15.35 -6.89
N LEU A 128 -6.39 16.38 -6.59
CA LEU A 128 -5.05 16.54 -7.13
C LEU A 128 -4.05 15.83 -6.21
N CYS A 129 -3.41 14.77 -6.70
CA CYS A 129 -2.42 14.00 -5.94
C CYS A 129 -1.06 13.93 -6.68
N PRO A 130 0.05 13.69 -5.95
CA PRO A 130 1.32 13.36 -6.59
C PRO A 130 1.24 11.98 -7.26
N VAL A 131 1.94 11.83 -8.37
CA VAL A 131 2.19 10.54 -9.01
C VAL A 131 3.66 10.19 -8.84
N LEU A 132 3.94 8.91 -8.67
CA LEU A 132 5.29 8.38 -8.53
C LEU A 132 6.17 8.79 -9.73
N GLY A 133 7.33 9.40 -9.46
CA GLY A 133 8.28 9.80 -10.49
C GLY A 133 9.54 10.48 -9.92
N PRO A 134 10.58 10.67 -10.77
CA PRO A 134 10.73 10.16 -12.14
C PRO A 134 10.90 8.64 -12.17
N ALA A 135 11.02 8.06 -13.37
CA ALA A 135 11.24 6.63 -13.53
C ALA A 135 12.48 6.17 -12.74
N PHE A 136 12.34 5.06 -12.02
CA PHE A 136 13.45 4.45 -11.30
C PHE A 136 14.40 3.71 -12.24
N PHE A 137 15.63 3.50 -11.76
CA PHE A 137 16.58 2.61 -12.41
C PHE A 137 16.05 1.18 -12.52
N LEU A 138 16.52 0.46 -13.54
CA LEU A 138 16.17 -0.93 -13.77
C LEU A 138 16.44 -1.78 -12.52
N GLY A 139 15.49 -2.64 -12.14
CA GLY A 139 15.60 -3.53 -10.99
C GLY A 139 15.46 -2.86 -9.61
N TYR A 140 15.27 -1.54 -9.55
CA TYR A 140 15.06 -0.81 -8.29
C TYR A 140 13.61 -0.79 -7.77
N PRO A 141 12.55 -0.74 -8.62
CA PRO A 141 11.17 -0.65 -8.15
C PRO A 141 10.78 -1.73 -7.13
N SER A 142 11.34 -2.92 -7.27
CA SER A 142 11.02 -4.03 -6.38
C SER A 142 11.50 -3.86 -4.94
N LYS A 143 12.46 -2.96 -4.71
CA LYS A 143 13.07 -2.68 -3.41
C LYS A 143 12.34 -1.56 -2.64
N ILE A 144 11.44 -0.82 -3.30
CA ILE A 144 10.71 0.30 -2.69
C ILE A 144 9.20 0.07 -2.80
N LEU A 145 8.68 -0.86 -1.98
CA LEU A 145 7.24 -1.07 -1.89
C LEU A 145 6.50 0.20 -1.42
N GLY A 146 7.11 1.00 -0.55
CA GLY A 146 6.51 2.24 -0.06
C GLY A 146 6.32 3.34 -1.12
N ALA A 147 6.93 3.24 -2.30
CA ALA A 147 6.83 4.28 -3.34
C ALA A 147 5.47 4.29 -4.03
N ILE A 148 4.80 3.14 -4.08
CA ILE A 148 3.51 3.00 -4.77
C ILE A 148 2.31 3.44 -3.92
N SER A 149 2.53 3.97 -2.71
CA SER A 149 1.45 4.37 -1.79
C SER A 149 0.54 5.45 -2.36
N SER A 150 1.04 6.35 -3.21
CA SER A 150 0.23 7.38 -3.87
C SER A 150 -0.76 6.82 -4.90
N THR A 151 -0.55 5.59 -5.35
CA THR A 151 -1.36 4.92 -6.38
C THR A 151 -2.18 3.77 -5.80
N MET A 152 -1.72 3.15 -4.72
CA MET A 152 -2.48 2.12 -4.00
C MET A 152 -3.68 2.69 -3.24
N LEU A 153 -3.55 3.93 -2.73
CA LEU A 153 -4.58 4.65 -1.98
C LEU A 153 -5.72 5.10 -2.90
#